data_AF-A0A956ZGA7-F1
#
_entry.id   AF-A0A956ZGA7-F1
#
_cell.length_a   1.000
_cell.length_b   1.000
_cell.length_c   1.000
_cell.angle_alpha   90.00
_cell.angle_beta   90.00
_cell.angle_gamma   90.00
#
_symmetry.space_group_name_H-M   'P 1'
#
loop_
_entity.id
_entity.type
_entity.pdbx_description
1 polymer ?
#
loop_
_entity_poly.entity_id
_entity_poly.type
_entity_poly.pdbx_seq_one_letter_code
_entity_poly.pdbx_strand_id
1 'polypeptide(L)'
;MAILIIAGAVITIVIGLVAKYITDKTGSRYRIDRKELMISMAVMLVIVVPLTAYVGVKVAINNQVTYYENWNGWELKARLIRESCYEDGPMRHYWIETRRELVDVDVEETYKDPATGEEKTRTVTKKEWKDVDYKIPYTTEEWTFVVETSIGDVQIAYRFLPENPNQYRYRFLKGVPSYPSTTGYPDFWLDVKERVESNHPGPVTLRKTYENYILASQSSILKRFNDSIERYEKLGQLPAINSQVRNFYFSDRVYFVGVKPEKGSVADWQRAMQRFDAALGQSLQGDLHLVVVDANKITDKDNYTGALFAYWQSPAFGKNALSKNGIVVVVGTRDGATIDWAVASTGMPLGNEALLGEIKDALKGKALDPESLLGHPTASIAGGTVKVTNTSGELEKLLWGPNQYKRVHMNSKDGEVGFEYLLRELRPTGFQLGAILFVITLFACLAWGICLAYGPETYRRIARNFRIRR
;
A
#
# COMPACT_ATOMS: atom_id res chain seq x y z
N MET A 1 14.72 17.79 -16.17
CA MET A 1 15.00 18.49 -14.90
C MET A 1 15.26 19.98 -15.11
N ALA A 2 16.20 20.38 -15.97
CA ALA A 2 16.48 21.81 -16.24
C ALA A 2 15.25 22.63 -16.63
N ILE A 3 14.42 22.15 -17.57
CA ILE A 3 13.18 22.82 -18.00
C ILE A 3 12.22 23.04 -16.82
N LEU A 4 12.11 22.07 -15.90
CA LEU A 4 11.22 22.14 -14.74
C LEU A 4 11.71 23.20 -13.73
N ILE A 5 13.02 23.28 -13.51
CA ILE A 5 13.64 24.29 -12.65
C ILE A 5 13.44 25.69 -13.25
N ILE A 6 13.65 25.83 -14.57
CA ILE A 6 13.43 27.11 -15.27
C ILE A 6 11.97 27.53 -15.18
N ALA A 7 11.02 26.63 -15.42
CA ALA A 7 9.59 26.94 -15.29
C ALA A 7 9.21 27.34 -13.86
N GLY A 8 9.69 26.60 -12.85
CA GLY A 8 9.49 26.95 -11.44
C GLY A 8 10.12 28.29 -11.03
N ALA A 9 11.28 28.62 -11.60
CA ALA A 9 11.95 29.90 -11.43
C ALA A 9 11.11 31.06 -11.98
N VAL A 10 10.62 30.93 -13.22
CA VAL A 10 9.75 31.93 -13.86
C VAL A 10 8.50 32.17 -13.03
N ILE A 11 7.81 31.11 -12.58
CA ILE A 11 6.63 31.22 -11.72
C ILE A 11 6.95 32.03 -10.45
N THR A 12 8.04 31.67 -9.77
CA THR A 12 8.44 32.32 -8.52
C THR A 12 8.74 33.81 -8.71
N ILE A 13 9.45 34.15 -9.79
CA ILE A 13 9.77 35.54 -10.14
C ILE A 13 8.49 36.33 -10.43
N VAL A 14 7.58 35.78 -11.25
CA VAL A 14 6.33 36.46 -11.61
C VAL A 14 5.48 36.74 -10.37
N ILE A 15 5.30 35.76 -9.47
CA ILE A 15 4.53 35.96 -8.24
C ILE A 15 5.15 37.07 -7.38
N GLY A 16 6.48 37.08 -7.23
CA GLY A 16 7.17 38.10 -6.45
C GLY A 16 7.04 39.50 -7.04
N LEU A 17 7.18 39.63 -8.36
CA LEU A 17 7.02 40.91 -9.07
C LEU A 17 5.58 41.43 -8.98
N VAL A 18 4.59 40.55 -9.12
CA VAL A 18 3.17 40.92 -8.99
C VAL A 18 2.84 41.34 -7.56
N ALA A 19 3.27 40.57 -6.56
CA ALA A 19 3.07 40.92 -5.15
C ALA A 19 3.70 42.29 -4.81
N LYS A 20 4.92 42.54 -5.31
CA LYS A 20 5.58 43.84 -5.18
C LYS A 20 4.80 44.95 -5.89
N TYR A 21 4.41 44.76 -7.14
CA TYR A 21 3.67 45.77 -7.91
C TYR A 21 2.35 46.16 -7.24
N ILE A 22 1.58 45.18 -6.76
CA ILE A 22 0.31 45.42 -6.07
C ILE A 22 0.52 46.19 -4.77
N THR A 23 1.51 45.81 -3.95
CA THR A 23 1.79 46.49 -2.68
C THR A 23 2.38 47.89 -2.86
N ASP A 24 3.18 48.10 -3.90
CA ASP A 24 3.71 49.42 -4.25
C ASP A 24 2.56 50.33 -4.72
N LYS A 25 1.66 49.84 -5.59
CA LYS A 25 0.52 50.60 -6.12
C LYS A 25 -0.55 50.93 -5.08
N THR A 26 -0.82 50.02 -4.15
CA THR A 26 -1.86 50.19 -3.12
C THR A 26 -1.42 51.03 -1.92
N GLY A 27 -0.14 51.42 -1.83
CA GLY A 27 0.35 52.22 -0.70
C GLY A 27 0.36 51.46 0.63
N SER A 28 0.32 50.12 0.58
CA SER A 28 0.25 49.28 1.78
C SER A 28 1.44 49.51 2.73
N ARG A 29 1.21 49.40 4.04
CA ARG A 29 2.28 49.41 5.06
C ARG A 29 3.19 48.17 4.95
N TYR A 30 2.73 47.11 4.28
CA TYR A 30 3.41 45.84 4.07
C TYR A 30 4.14 45.77 2.72
N ARG A 31 4.90 46.81 2.36
CA ARG A 31 5.66 46.85 1.09
C ARG A 31 6.91 45.98 1.17
N ILE A 32 7.17 45.23 0.11
CA ILE A 32 8.38 44.41 -0.05
C ILE A 32 9.52 45.31 -0.54
N ASP A 33 10.60 45.42 0.25
CA ASP A 33 11.80 46.16 -0.14
C ASP A 33 12.55 45.42 -1.27
N ARG A 34 13.30 46.15 -2.11
CA ARG A 34 14.13 45.56 -3.17
C ARG A 34 15.15 44.56 -2.62
N LYS A 35 15.69 44.79 -1.42
CA LYS A 35 16.63 43.87 -0.76
C LYS A 35 15.95 42.56 -0.35
N GLU A 36 14.75 42.63 0.23
CA GLU A 36 13.95 41.46 0.61
C GLU A 36 13.53 40.67 -0.64
N LEU A 37 13.09 41.37 -1.70
CA LEU A 37 12.79 40.77 -2.98
C LEU A 37 14.00 39.99 -3.53
N MET A 38 15.20 40.61 -3.54
CA MET A 38 16.41 39.95 -4.05
C MET A 38 16.85 38.77 -3.20
N ILE A 39 16.84 38.87 -1.87
CA ILE A 39 17.26 37.79 -0.97
C ILE A 39 16.28 36.61 -1.07
N SER A 40 14.98 36.86 -0.96
CA SER A 40 13.97 35.80 -1.06
C SER A 40 13.95 35.16 -2.44
N MET A 41 14.14 35.94 -3.50
CA MET A 41 14.27 35.42 -4.86
C MET A 41 15.54 34.57 -5.01
N ALA A 42 16.69 34.99 -4.46
CA ALA A 42 17.92 34.20 -4.50
C ALA A 42 17.76 32.87 -3.75
N VAL A 43 17.18 32.88 -2.54
CA VAL A 43 16.91 31.66 -1.76
C VAL A 43 15.96 30.73 -2.53
N MET A 44 14.88 31.27 -3.10
CA MET A 44 13.94 30.47 -3.86
C MET A 44 14.57 29.85 -5.10
N LEU A 45 15.33 30.63 -5.88
CA LEU A 45 15.90 30.19 -7.15
C LEU A 45 17.07 29.20 -6.98
N VAL A 46 17.89 29.39 -5.95
CA VAL A 46 19.11 28.58 -5.74
C VAL A 46 18.82 27.33 -4.91
N ILE A 47 17.89 27.42 -3.95
CA ILE A 47 17.66 26.34 -2.97
C ILE A 47 16.29 25.71 -3.17
N VAL A 48 15.21 26.49 -3.03
CA VAL A 48 13.86 25.92 -2.93
C VAL A 48 13.42 25.27 -4.26
N VAL A 49 13.50 25.99 -5.38
CA VAL A 49 13.08 25.49 -6.69
C VAL A 49 13.89 24.25 -7.10
N PRO A 50 15.24 24.25 -7.04
CA PRO A 50 16.02 23.06 -7.41
C PRO A 50 15.77 21.88 -6.46
N LEU A 51 15.65 22.11 -5.16
CA LEU A 51 15.41 21.06 -4.18
C LEU A 51 14.02 20.44 -4.34
N THR A 52 12.97 21.27 -4.48
CA THR A 52 11.60 20.80 -4.73
C THR A 52 11.51 20.06 -6.06
N ALA A 53 12.18 20.53 -7.11
CA ALA A 53 12.24 19.82 -8.39
C ALA A 53 12.97 18.47 -8.26
N TYR A 54 14.10 18.42 -7.55
CA TYR A 54 14.86 17.17 -7.33
C TYR A 54 14.05 16.14 -6.53
N VAL A 55 13.53 16.54 -5.36
CA VAL A 55 12.69 15.68 -4.51
C VAL A 55 11.43 15.25 -5.26
N GLY A 56 10.77 16.20 -5.93
CA GLY A 56 9.56 15.94 -6.70
C GLY A 56 9.76 14.93 -7.82
N VAL A 57 10.86 15.06 -8.60
CA VAL A 57 11.22 14.08 -9.63
C VAL A 57 11.53 12.71 -9.02
N LYS A 58 12.27 12.66 -7.91
CA LYS A 58 12.59 11.39 -7.24
C LYS A 58 11.33 10.69 -6.74
N VAL A 59 10.40 11.42 -6.11
CA VAL A 59 9.10 10.90 -5.66
C VAL A 59 8.25 10.46 -6.85
N ALA A 60 8.23 11.24 -7.93
CA ALA A 60 7.49 10.91 -9.14
C ALA A 60 7.98 9.61 -9.79
N ILE A 61 9.31 9.43 -9.91
CA ILE A 61 9.92 8.21 -10.45
C ILE A 61 9.67 7.04 -9.50
N ASN A 62 9.87 7.22 -8.19
CA ASN A 62 9.61 6.18 -7.19
C ASN A 62 8.16 5.68 -7.29
N ASN A 63 7.19 6.60 -7.35
CA ASN A 63 5.79 6.25 -7.53
C ASN A 63 5.52 5.55 -8.87
N GLN A 64 6.27 5.84 -9.93
CA GLN A 64 6.14 5.13 -11.21
C GLN A 64 6.68 3.70 -11.15
N VAL A 65 7.76 3.45 -10.42
CA VAL A 65 8.37 2.12 -10.31
C VAL A 65 7.76 1.23 -9.23
N THR A 66 6.99 1.78 -8.29
CA THR A 66 6.33 0.95 -7.26
C THR A 66 5.11 0.22 -7.81
N TYR A 67 5.13 -1.10 -7.77
CA TYR A 67 4.02 -2.01 -8.13
C TYR A 67 3.68 -2.91 -6.95
N TYR A 68 2.62 -3.70 -7.09
CA TYR A 68 2.21 -4.66 -6.07
C TYR A 68 2.54 -6.09 -6.50
N GLU A 69 3.03 -6.89 -5.55
CA GLU A 69 3.20 -8.33 -5.69
C GLU A 69 2.51 -9.06 -4.54
N ASN A 70 2.06 -10.28 -4.82
CA ASN A 70 1.57 -11.17 -3.78
C ASN A 70 2.76 -11.91 -3.17
N TRP A 71 2.79 -11.95 -1.84
CA TRP A 71 3.65 -12.82 -1.06
C TRP A 71 2.78 -13.91 -0.49
N ASN A 72 3.26 -15.15 -0.58
CA ASN A 72 2.52 -16.32 -0.13
C ASN A 72 3.30 -17.03 0.97
N GLY A 73 2.59 -17.55 1.96
CA GLY A 73 3.17 -18.21 3.11
C GLY A 73 2.10 -18.89 3.96
N TRP A 74 2.40 -19.11 5.23
CA TRP A 74 1.57 -19.84 6.19
C TRP A 74 1.34 -19.07 7.49
N GLU A 75 0.23 -19.40 8.15
CA GLU A 75 -0.08 -19.01 9.52
C GLU A 75 0.99 -19.53 10.50
N LEU A 76 1.35 -18.73 11.51
CA LEU A 76 2.28 -19.12 12.57
C LEU A 76 1.63 -19.13 13.95
N LYS A 77 0.83 -18.09 14.25
CA LYS A 77 0.26 -17.92 15.59
C LYS A 77 -0.99 -17.06 15.56
N ALA A 78 -2.01 -17.46 16.31
CA ALA A 78 -3.14 -16.59 16.65
C ALA A 78 -2.82 -15.88 17.98
N ARG A 79 -2.61 -14.56 17.94
CA ARG A 79 -2.26 -13.74 19.10
C ARG A 79 -3.43 -12.83 19.50
N LEU A 80 -3.80 -12.92 20.77
CA LEU A 80 -4.70 -11.97 21.43
C LEU A 80 -3.87 -10.93 22.17
N ILE A 81 -4.04 -9.65 21.83
CA ILE A 81 -3.43 -8.52 22.53
C ILE A 81 -4.51 -7.89 23.41
N ARG A 82 -4.24 -7.78 24.71
CA ARG A 82 -5.12 -7.10 25.66
C ARG A 82 -4.56 -5.70 25.92
N GLU A 83 -5.32 -4.69 25.52
CA GLU A 83 -4.96 -3.29 25.67
C GLU A 83 -5.69 -2.72 26.88
N SER A 84 -4.96 -2.22 27.87
CA SER A 84 -5.55 -1.59 29.06
C SER A 84 -6.20 -0.26 28.70
N CYS A 85 -7.42 -0.05 29.17
CA CYS A 85 -8.19 1.18 28.99
C CYS A 85 -8.15 2.04 30.26
N TYR A 86 -8.07 3.35 30.08
CA TYR A 86 -8.09 4.34 31.15
C TYR A 86 -8.82 5.60 30.69
N GLU A 87 -9.19 6.45 31.65
CA GLU A 87 -9.88 7.73 31.40
C GLU A 87 -9.09 8.62 30.41
N ASP A 88 -9.78 9.15 29.39
CA ASP A 88 -9.23 9.89 28.24
C ASP A 88 -8.15 9.15 27.43
N GLY A 89 -8.03 7.84 27.65
CA GLY A 89 -7.06 7.00 26.98
C GLY A 89 -7.45 6.61 25.55
N PRO A 90 -6.62 5.76 24.91
CA PRO A 90 -6.87 5.24 23.59
C PRO A 90 -7.81 4.02 23.68
N MET A 91 -9.11 4.24 23.92
CA MET A 91 -10.16 3.20 23.84
C MET A 91 -11.13 3.45 22.68
N ARG A 92 -11.76 2.39 22.19
CA ARG A 92 -12.82 2.47 21.16
C ARG A 92 -14.19 2.65 21.80
N HIS A 93 -14.45 1.96 22.90
CA HIS A 93 -15.74 1.93 23.58
C HIS A 93 -15.71 2.73 24.87
N TYR A 94 -16.43 3.85 24.89
CA TYR A 94 -16.47 4.76 26.03
C TYR A 94 -17.83 5.46 26.15
N TRP A 95 -18.13 5.97 27.33
CA TRP A 95 -19.17 6.98 27.53
C TRP A 95 -18.53 8.34 27.75
N ILE A 96 -19.30 9.39 27.50
CA ILE A 96 -18.94 10.73 27.96
C ILE A 96 -19.51 10.92 29.36
N GLU A 97 -18.65 11.34 30.28
CA GLU A 97 -19.03 11.76 31.63
C GLU A 97 -18.65 13.23 31.80
N THR A 98 -19.64 14.11 31.85
CA THR A 98 -19.43 15.53 32.09
C THR A 98 -19.27 15.77 33.59
N ARG A 99 -18.15 16.36 34.00
CA ARG A 99 -17.87 16.72 35.39
C ARG A 99 -17.63 18.21 35.49
N ARG A 100 -18.10 18.81 36.58
CA ARG A 100 -17.90 20.23 36.84
C ARG A 100 -16.56 20.41 37.57
N GLU A 101 -15.64 21.14 36.96
CA GLU A 101 -14.28 21.30 37.45
C GLU A 101 -13.84 22.77 37.45
N LEU A 102 -12.98 23.12 38.40
CA LEU A 102 -12.36 24.44 38.47
C LEU A 102 -11.21 24.48 37.46
N VAL A 103 -11.40 25.22 36.38
CA VAL A 103 -10.39 25.45 35.36
C VAL A 103 -9.92 26.90 35.37
N ASP A 104 -8.65 27.08 35.04
CA ASP A 104 -8.05 28.40 34.88
C ASP A 104 -8.55 29.01 33.55
N VAL A 105 -9.21 30.16 33.66
CA VAL A 105 -9.75 30.92 32.53
C VAL A 105 -9.14 32.30 32.54
N ASP A 106 -8.56 32.69 31.41
CA ASP A 106 -8.06 34.03 31.21
C ASP A 106 -9.22 34.98 30.92
N VAL A 107 -9.45 35.90 31.86
CA VAL A 107 -10.49 36.92 31.78
C VAL A 107 -9.83 38.28 31.68
N GLU A 108 -10.31 39.12 30.76
CA GLU A 108 -9.87 40.52 30.70
C GLU A 108 -10.56 41.32 31.80
N GLU A 109 -9.76 41.88 32.71
CA GLU A 109 -10.23 42.83 33.73
C GLU A 109 -9.78 44.25 33.37
N THR A 110 -10.74 45.18 33.36
CA THR A 110 -10.45 46.60 33.28
C THR A 110 -10.16 47.14 34.68
N TYR A 111 -9.03 47.84 34.84
CA TYR A 111 -8.67 48.56 36.06
C TYR A 111 -8.29 50.01 35.72
N LYS A 112 -8.52 50.94 36.65
CA LYS A 112 -8.03 52.31 36.50
C LYS A 112 -6.61 52.41 37.01
N ASP A 113 -5.71 52.89 36.16
CA ASP A 113 -4.31 53.11 36.53
C ASP A 113 -4.24 54.22 37.60
N PRO A 114 -3.77 53.91 38.81
CA PRO A 114 -3.79 54.85 39.93
C PRO A 114 -2.88 56.08 39.73
N ALA A 115 -1.95 56.06 38.77
CA ALA A 115 -1.07 57.18 38.47
C ALA A 115 -1.63 58.12 37.39
N THR A 116 -2.50 57.63 36.50
CA THR A 116 -2.95 58.38 35.31
C THR A 116 -4.46 58.50 35.19
N GLY A 117 -5.24 57.72 35.94
CA GLY A 117 -6.70 57.71 35.90
C GLY A 117 -7.30 57.02 34.66
N GLU A 118 -6.46 56.58 33.72
CA GLU A 118 -6.88 55.89 32.49
C GLU A 118 -7.30 54.43 32.76
N GLU A 119 -8.31 53.97 32.03
CA GLU A 119 -8.72 52.56 32.05
C GLU A 119 -7.74 51.71 31.24
N LYS A 120 -7.18 50.69 31.89
CA LYS A 120 -6.30 49.69 31.27
C LYS A 120 -6.89 48.31 31.47
N THR A 121 -6.80 47.47 30.45
CA THR A 121 -7.15 46.05 30.54
C THR A 121 -5.92 45.23 30.87
N ARG A 122 -6.07 44.26 31.77
CA ARG A 122 -5.09 43.20 32.00
C ARG A 122 -5.78 41.85 31.91
N THR A 123 -5.09 40.86 31.37
CA THR A 123 -5.54 39.47 31.44
C THR A 123 -5.21 38.92 32.82
N VAL A 124 -6.22 38.44 33.53
CA VAL A 124 -6.06 37.77 34.82
C VAL A 124 -6.62 36.36 34.70
N THR A 125 -5.84 35.39 35.13
CA THR A 125 -6.28 34.00 35.22
C THR A 125 -7.16 33.84 36.46
N LYS A 126 -8.45 33.53 36.25
CA LYS A 126 -9.41 33.22 37.31
C LYS A 126 -9.80 31.76 37.25
N LYS A 127 -10.09 31.17 38.41
CA LYS A 127 -10.69 29.84 38.46
C LYS A 127 -12.20 29.95 38.25
N GLU A 128 -12.70 29.33 37.20
CA GLU A 128 -14.13 29.22 36.93
C GLU A 128 -14.55 27.76 36.89
N TRP A 129 -15.77 27.49 37.35
CA TRP A 129 -16.36 26.16 37.20
C TRP A 129 -16.81 25.97 35.75
N LYS A 130 -16.19 25.02 35.05
CA LYS A 130 -16.62 24.58 33.72
C LYS A 130 -17.01 23.11 33.73
N ASP A 131 -17.97 22.79 32.88
CA ASP A 131 -18.33 21.42 32.57
C ASP A 131 -17.29 20.87 31.59
N VAL A 132 -16.57 19.83 32.01
CA VAL A 132 -15.51 19.16 31.25
C VAL A 132 -15.98 17.75 30.94
N ASP A 133 -15.92 17.39 29.67
CA ASP A 133 -16.30 16.06 29.19
C ASP A 133 -15.11 15.11 29.23
N TYR A 134 -15.26 14.03 29.98
CA TYR A 134 -14.29 12.94 30.07
C TYR A 134 -14.74 11.73 29.27
N LYS A 135 -13.83 11.11 28.53
CA LYS A 135 -14.08 9.81 27.91
C LYS A 135 -13.76 8.72 28.92
N ILE A 136 -14.77 7.98 29.32
CA ILE A 136 -14.61 6.91 30.29
C ILE A 136 -14.83 5.55 29.62
N PRO A 137 -13.86 4.63 29.68
CA PRO A 137 -13.98 3.32 29.03
C PRO A 137 -15.19 2.52 29.49
N TYR A 138 -15.73 1.67 28.61
CA TYR A 138 -16.73 0.68 29.02
C TYR A 138 -16.11 -0.40 29.92
N THR A 139 -14.94 -0.88 29.52
CA THR A 139 -14.20 -1.95 30.17
C THR A 139 -12.78 -1.51 30.52
N THR A 140 -12.13 -2.22 31.45
CA THR A 140 -10.72 -2.01 31.84
C THR A 140 -9.75 -2.45 30.75
N GLU A 141 -10.19 -3.27 29.81
CA GLU A 141 -9.39 -3.72 28.68
C GLU A 141 -10.24 -3.86 27.42
N GLU A 142 -9.58 -3.71 26.27
CA GLU A 142 -10.09 -4.04 24.95
C GLU A 142 -9.14 -5.02 24.26
N TRP A 143 -9.67 -5.85 23.37
CA TRP A 143 -8.98 -6.98 22.76
C TRP A 143 -8.70 -6.72 21.29
N THR A 144 -7.44 -6.91 20.88
CA THR A 144 -6.99 -6.81 19.50
C THR A 144 -6.50 -8.17 19.03
N PHE A 145 -7.03 -8.63 17.91
CA PHE A 145 -6.82 -9.98 17.37
C PHE A 145 -5.88 -9.92 16.18
N VAL A 146 -4.72 -10.56 16.32
CA VAL A 146 -3.66 -10.58 15.30
C VAL A 146 -3.34 -12.03 14.96
N VAL A 147 -3.10 -12.29 13.68
CA VAL A 147 -2.52 -13.54 13.18
C VAL A 147 -1.10 -13.25 12.72
N GLU A 148 -0.12 -13.85 13.39
CA GLU A 148 1.27 -13.83 12.97
C GLU A 148 1.43 -14.84 11.83
N THR A 149 2.11 -14.45 10.76
CA THR A 149 2.33 -15.29 9.57
C THR A 149 3.79 -15.24 9.16
N SER A 150 4.25 -16.22 8.38
CA SER A 150 5.59 -16.26 7.80
C SER A 150 5.97 -15.06 6.92
N ILE A 151 5.00 -14.25 6.52
CA ILE A 151 5.18 -13.10 5.60
C ILE A 151 4.72 -11.75 6.21
N GLY A 152 4.36 -11.76 7.50
CA GLY A 152 4.01 -10.58 8.30
C GLY A 152 2.69 -10.72 9.07
N ASP A 153 2.50 -9.85 10.06
CA ASP A 153 1.32 -9.88 10.93
C ASP A 153 0.06 -9.34 10.21
N VAL A 154 -1.08 -9.96 10.49
CA VAL A 154 -2.40 -9.55 9.99
C VAL A 154 -3.33 -9.26 11.14
N GLN A 155 -3.79 -8.02 11.24
CA GLN A 155 -4.81 -7.64 12.21
C GLN A 155 -6.19 -8.06 11.71
N ILE A 156 -6.85 -8.98 12.42
CA ILE A 156 -8.18 -9.50 12.09
C ILE A 156 -9.26 -8.56 12.63
N ALA A 157 -9.08 -8.11 13.87
CA ALA A 157 -10.02 -7.25 14.55
C ALA A 157 -9.31 -6.38 15.58
N TYR A 158 -9.86 -5.20 15.85
CA TYR A 158 -9.26 -4.20 16.72
C TYR A 158 -10.22 -3.71 17.78
N ARG A 159 -9.72 -3.64 19.03
CA ARG A 159 -10.42 -3.11 20.19
C ARG A 159 -11.84 -3.66 20.37
N PHE A 160 -11.98 -4.97 20.35
CA PHE A 160 -13.21 -5.66 20.73
C PHE A 160 -13.37 -5.64 22.25
N LEU A 161 -14.61 -5.65 22.72
CA LEU A 161 -14.88 -5.89 24.13
C LEU A 161 -14.63 -7.37 24.47
N PRO A 162 -14.20 -7.69 25.71
CA PRO A 162 -14.11 -9.06 26.20
C PRO A 162 -15.40 -9.85 26.01
N GLU A 163 -15.32 -11.18 25.90
CA GLU A 163 -16.50 -12.06 25.73
C GLU A 163 -17.62 -11.82 26.75
N ASN A 164 -17.24 -11.53 28.00
CA ASN A 164 -18.16 -11.05 29.03
C ASN A 164 -17.77 -9.64 29.50
N PRO A 165 -18.17 -8.57 28.79
CA PRO A 165 -17.73 -7.21 29.10
C PRO A 165 -18.08 -6.77 30.52
N ASN A 166 -19.17 -7.31 31.08
CA ASN A 166 -19.65 -6.97 32.41
C ASN A 166 -18.71 -7.43 33.54
N GLN A 167 -17.85 -8.43 33.31
CA GLN A 167 -16.81 -8.83 34.25
C GLN A 167 -15.62 -7.87 34.27
N TYR A 168 -15.47 -7.08 33.22
CA TYR A 168 -14.35 -6.16 33.00
C TYR A 168 -14.78 -4.70 33.09
N ARG A 169 -15.91 -4.38 33.74
CA ARG A 169 -16.44 -3.00 33.80
C ARG A 169 -15.39 -2.05 34.35
N TYR A 170 -15.21 -0.91 33.68
CA TYR A 170 -14.38 0.18 34.22
C TYR A 170 -15.05 0.82 35.46
N ARG A 171 -16.38 0.97 35.43
CA ARG A 171 -17.17 1.41 36.59
C ARG A 171 -18.00 0.26 37.13
N PHE A 172 -17.76 -0.10 38.39
CA PHE A 172 -18.43 -1.22 39.05
C PHE A 172 -19.97 -1.18 38.92
N LEU A 173 -20.59 -0.02 39.15
CA LEU A 173 -22.05 0.15 39.15
C LEU A 173 -22.67 0.44 37.78
N LYS A 174 -21.87 0.61 36.72
CA LYS A 174 -22.38 0.95 35.38
C LYS A 174 -22.24 -0.25 34.46
N GLY A 175 -23.37 -0.80 34.02
CA GLY A 175 -23.39 -1.92 33.08
C GLY A 175 -22.79 -1.53 31.73
N VAL A 176 -22.12 -2.48 31.09
CA VAL A 176 -21.68 -2.30 29.69
C VAL A 176 -22.92 -2.38 28.78
N PRO A 177 -23.09 -1.47 27.81
CA PRO A 177 -24.19 -1.53 26.85
C PRO A 177 -24.31 -2.91 26.16
N SER A 178 -25.54 -3.34 25.87
CA SER A 178 -25.84 -4.68 25.32
C SER A 178 -25.70 -4.81 23.80
N TYR A 179 -25.47 -3.71 23.08
CA TYR A 179 -25.41 -3.67 21.60
C TYR A 179 -24.02 -3.52 20.93
N PRO A 180 -22.85 -3.79 21.56
CA PRO A 180 -21.59 -3.70 20.85
C PRO A 180 -21.45 -4.87 19.88
N SER A 181 -21.51 -4.58 18.58
CA SER A 181 -21.25 -5.53 17.47
C SER A 181 -19.81 -6.08 17.45
N THR A 182 -18.99 -5.73 18.45
CA THR A 182 -17.58 -6.09 18.57
C THR A 182 -17.29 -6.59 19.97
N THR A 183 -17.81 -7.78 20.28
CA THR A 183 -17.65 -8.47 21.57
C THR A 183 -17.13 -9.88 21.32
N GLY A 184 -16.25 -10.36 22.19
CA GLY A 184 -15.74 -11.73 22.13
C GLY A 184 -14.75 -11.96 20.99
N TYR A 185 -14.67 -13.20 20.54
CA TYR A 185 -13.68 -13.68 19.58
C TYR A 185 -14.26 -13.68 18.15
N PRO A 186 -13.58 -13.09 17.16
CA PRO A 186 -13.99 -13.22 15.76
C PRO A 186 -13.86 -14.67 15.27
N ASP A 187 -14.87 -15.19 14.57
CA ASP A 187 -14.91 -16.57 14.05
C ASP A 187 -13.65 -16.90 13.22
N PHE A 188 -13.26 -16.01 12.31
CA PHE A 188 -12.05 -16.21 11.51
C PHE A 188 -10.80 -16.40 12.36
N TRP A 189 -10.65 -15.63 13.45
CA TRP A 189 -9.49 -15.76 14.34
C TRP A 189 -9.54 -17.06 15.14
N LEU A 190 -10.73 -17.51 15.55
CA LEU A 190 -10.92 -18.81 16.19
C LEU A 190 -10.54 -19.97 15.25
N ASP A 191 -10.97 -19.91 13.99
CA ASP A 191 -10.62 -20.93 12.98
C ASP A 191 -9.10 -21.00 12.76
N VAL A 192 -8.42 -19.85 12.76
CA VAL A 192 -6.95 -19.79 12.67
C VAL A 192 -6.30 -20.37 13.91
N LYS A 193 -6.80 -20.00 15.08
CA LYS A 193 -6.30 -20.51 16.35
C LYS A 193 -6.39 -22.04 16.39
N GLU A 194 -7.54 -22.61 16.02
CA GLU A 194 -7.75 -24.05 15.97
C GLU A 194 -6.77 -24.73 14.99
N ARG A 195 -6.59 -24.17 13.78
CA ARG A 195 -5.63 -24.70 12.79
C ARG A 195 -4.20 -24.71 13.30
N VAL A 196 -3.76 -23.61 13.91
CA VAL A 196 -2.40 -23.49 14.43
C VAL A 196 -2.19 -24.40 15.64
N GLU A 197 -3.14 -24.46 16.57
CA GLU A 197 -3.08 -25.32 17.76
C GLU A 197 -3.12 -26.82 17.41
N SER A 198 -3.83 -27.19 16.34
CA SER A 198 -3.83 -28.54 15.78
C SER A 198 -2.62 -28.84 14.89
N ASN A 199 -1.66 -27.91 14.74
CA ASN A 199 -0.47 -28.03 13.89
C ASN A 199 -0.75 -28.19 12.38
N HIS A 200 -1.85 -27.62 11.91
CA HIS A 200 -2.26 -27.59 10.51
C HIS A 200 -2.48 -26.15 10.01
N PRO A 201 -1.42 -25.30 9.99
CA PRO A 201 -1.55 -23.90 9.60
C PRO A 201 -2.18 -23.73 8.21
N GLY A 202 -3.00 -22.69 8.07
CA GLY A 202 -3.61 -22.30 6.81
C GLY A 202 -2.67 -21.49 5.90
N PRO A 203 -2.94 -21.47 4.58
CA PRO A 203 -2.21 -20.65 3.63
C PRO A 203 -2.55 -19.17 3.79
N VAL A 204 -1.59 -18.30 3.49
CA VAL A 204 -1.69 -16.84 3.64
C VAL A 204 -1.15 -16.17 2.39
N THR A 205 -1.87 -15.17 1.90
CA THR A 205 -1.43 -14.22 0.88
C THR A 205 -1.46 -12.81 1.43
N LEU A 206 -0.32 -12.11 1.37
CA LEU A 206 -0.24 -10.68 1.64
C LEU A 206 0.25 -9.92 0.42
N ARG A 207 -0.31 -8.74 0.21
CA ARG A 207 0.10 -7.86 -0.87
C ARG A 207 1.20 -6.92 -0.38
N LYS A 208 2.33 -6.91 -1.08
CA LYS A 208 3.49 -6.07 -0.78
C LYS A 208 3.81 -5.17 -1.97
N THR A 209 4.53 -4.09 -1.72
CA THR A 209 5.04 -3.21 -2.76
C THR A 209 6.44 -3.64 -3.18
N TYR A 210 6.74 -3.52 -4.47
CA TYR A 210 8.07 -3.77 -5.01
C TYR A 210 8.37 -2.83 -6.17
N GLU A 211 9.64 -2.68 -6.51
CA GLU A 211 10.07 -1.89 -7.67
C GLU A 211 10.04 -2.74 -8.94
N ASN A 212 9.46 -2.23 -10.03
CA ASN A 212 9.48 -2.86 -11.35
C ASN A 212 9.81 -1.85 -12.45
N TYR A 213 11.05 -1.90 -12.93
CA TYR A 213 11.51 -0.97 -13.97
C TYR A 213 11.03 -1.34 -15.37
N ILE A 214 10.73 -2.62 -15.63
CA ILE A 214 10.24 -3.10 -16.93
C ILE A 214 8.82 -2.57 -17.16
N LEU A 215 7.92 -2.77 -16.19
CA LEU A 215 6.54 -2.28 -16.30
C LEU A 215 6.48 -0.75 -16.28
N ALA A 216 7.38 -0.09 -15.53
CA ALA A 216 7.47 1.36 -15.49
C ALA A 216 8.03 1.99 -16.77
N SER A 217 8.97 1.31 -17.46
CA SER A 217 9.67 1.89 -18.61
C SER A 217 8.68 2.34 -19.70
N GLN A 218 8.89 3.53 -20.26
CA GLN A 218 8.03 4.07 -21.31
C GLN A 218 8.35 3.50 -22.71
N SER A 219 9.53 2.90 -22.89
CA SER A 219 10.09 2.56 -24.20
C SER A 219 10.72 1.17 -24.31
N SER A 220 10.74 0.38 -23.24
CA SER A 220 11.48 -0.89 -23.23
C SER A 220 10.85 -1.94 -24.15
N ILE A 221 11.70 -2.55 -25.00
CA ILE A 221 11.38 -3.74 -25.82
C ILE A 221 11.00 -4.96 -24.96
N LEU A 222 11.31 -4.94 -23.66
CA LEU A 222 10.99 -6.01 -22.73
C LEU A 222 9.50 -6.04 -22.35
N LYS A 223 8.74 -4.97 -22.66
CA LYS A 223 7.29 -5.00 -22.55
C LYS A 223 6.72 -5.89 -23.66
N ARG A 224 5.86 -6.83 -23.28
CA ARG A 224 5.18 -7.67 -24.26
C ARG A 224 3.99 -6.93 -24.85
N PHE A 225 3.96 -6.88 -26.17
CA PHE A 225 2.84 -6.36 -26.94
C PHE A 225 2.22 -7.50 -27.74
N ASN A 226 0.89 -7.48 -27.86
CA ASN A 226 0.16 -8.42 -28.69
C ASN A 226 -1.05 -7.69 -29.28
N ASP A 227 -1.23 -7.80 -30.59
CA ASP A 227 -2.28 -7.13 -31.37
C ASP A 227 -3.65 -7.81 -31.23
N SER A 228 -3.69 -9.03 -30.72
CA SER A 228 -4.89 -9.85 -30.55
C SER A 228 -5.58 -9.64 -29.20
N ILE A 229 -5.08 -8.75 -28.33
CA ILE A 229 -5.71 -8.43 -27.03
C ILE A 229 -7.16 -8.00 -27.22
N GLU A 230 -7.40 -6.98 -28.06
CA GLU A 230 -8.75 -6.44 -28.30
C GLU A 230 -9.72 -7.52 -28.83
N ARG A 231 -9.23 -8.42 -29.69
CA ARG A 231 -10.00 -9.54 -30.21
C ARG A 231 -10.42 -10.49 -29.10
N TYR A 232 -9.48 -10.93 -28.27
CA TYR A 232 -9.76 -11.91 -27.21
C TYR A 232 -10.57 -11.30 -26.04
N GLU A 233 -10.39 -10.02 -25.74
CA GLU A 233 -11.23 -9.29 -24.79
C GLU A 233 -12.69 -9.24 -25.27
N LYS A 234 -12.94 -8.88 -26.54
CA LYS A 234 -14.31 -8.85 -27.11
C LYS A 234 -14.99 -10.22 -27.11
N LEU A 235 -14.21 -11.30 -27.23
CA LEU A 235 -14.71 -12.67 -27.15
C LEU A 235 -14.92 -13.16 -25.70
N GLY A 236 -14.60 -12.35 -24.70
CA GLY A 236 -14.68 -12.74 -23.29
C GLY A 236 -13.68 -13.84 -22.91
N GLN A 237 -12.58 -13.95 -23.66
CA GLN A 237 -11.59 -15.01 -23.48
C GLN A 237 -10.42 -14.60 -22.59
N LEU A 238 -10.23 -13.31 -22.28
CA LEU A 238 -9.18 -12.86 -21.37
C LEU A 238 -9.76 -12.56 -19.97
N PRO A 239 -9.56 -13.45 -18.97
CA PRO A 239 -9.98 -13.15 -17.60
C PRO A 239 -9.15 -11.98 -17.06
N ALA A 240 -9.78 -11.12 -16.26
CA ALA A 240 -9.06 -10.08 -15.53
C ALA A 240 -8.20 -10.70 -14.42
N ILE A 241 -6.96 -10.22 -14.25
CA ILE A 241 -6.11 -10.66 -13.15
C ILE A 241 -6.73 -10.21 -11.81
N ASN A 242 -6.88 -11.15 -10.89
CA ASN A 242 -7.40 -10.85 -9.57
C ASN A 242 -6.30 -10.22 -8.71
N SER A 243 -6.60 -9.05 -8.14
CA SER A 243 -5.70 -8.32 -7.25
C SER A 243 -6.25 -8.16 -5.84
N GLN A 244 -7.43 -8.72 -5.57
CA GLN A 244 -8.10 -8.63 -4.28
C GLN A 244 -7.67 -9.77 -3.36
N VAL A 245 -7.57 -9.41 -2.09
CA VAL A 245 -7.37 -10.34 -0.98
C VAL A 245 -8.68 -10.33 -0.18
N ARG A 246 -9.31 -11.49 -0.02
CA ARG A 246 -10.56 -11.69 0.73
C ARG A 246 -10.29 -12.38 2.05
N ASN A 247 -11.23 -12.25 3.01
CA ASN A 247 -11.15 -12.86 4.33
C ASN A 247 -9.74 -12.70 4.93
N PHE A 248 -9.25 -11.46 4.96
CA PHE A 248 -7.94 -11.03 5.45
C PHE A 248 -6.71 -11.40 4.59
N TYR A 249 -6.60 -12.64 4.10
CA TYR A 249 -5.39 -13.08 3.38
C TYR A 249 -5.59 -14.21 2.35
N PHE A 250 -6.79 -14.46 1.83
CA PHE A 250 -6.98 -15.40 0.72
C PHE A 250 -7.06 -14.68 -0.62
N SER A 251 -6.45 -15.25 -1.67
CA SER A 251 -6.55 -14.74 -3.03
C SER A 251 -6.95 -15.86 -3.98
N ASP A 252 -7.82 -15.54 -4.95
CA ASP A 252 -8.31 -16.50 -5.94
C ASP A 252 -7.49 -16.32 -7.23
N ARG A 253 -6.79 -17.37 -7.67
CA ARG A 253 -5.82 -17.36 -8.79
C ARG A 253 -6.03 -18.47 -9.82
N VAL A 254 -7.13 -19.19 -9.72
CA VAL A 254 -7.60 -20.10 -10.77
C VAL A 254 -8.70 -19.41 -11.57
N TYR A 255 -8.56 -19.38 -12.89
CA TYR A 255 -9.48 -18.71 -13.81
C TYR A 255 -10.02 -19.73 -14.81
N PHE A 256 -11.34 -19.83 -14.94
CA PHE A 256 -12.00 -20.71 -15.92
C PHE A 256 -12.57 -19.88 -17.06
N VAL A 257 -12.16 -20.17 -18.30
CA VAL A 257 -12.58 -19.44 -19.50
C VAL A 257 -13.37 -20.36 -20.41
N GLY A 258 -14.70 -20.21 -20.37
CA GLY A 258 -15.61 -20.95 -21.25
C GLY A 258 -15.63 -22.46 -21.03
N VAL A 259 -15.09 -22.94 -19.90
CA VAL A 259 -14.97 -24.35 -19.53
C VAL A 259 -15.49 -24.57 -18.12
N LYS A 260 -16.03 -25.76 -17.86
CA LYS A 260 -16.38 -26.24 -16.53
C LYS A 260 -15.51 -27.49 -16.25
N PRO A 261 -14.69 -27.50 -15.19
CA PRO A 261 -13.88 -28.67 -14.87
C PRO A 261 -14.80 -29.86 -14.53
N GLU A 262 -14.40 -31.06 -14.96
CA GLU A 262 -15.15 -32.30 -14.66
C GLU A 262 -14.99 -32.67 -13.18
N LYS A 263 -13.79 -32.47 -12.62
CA LYS A 263 -13.44 -32.81 -11.24
C LYS A 263 -13.13 -31.57 -10.40
N GLY A 264 -13.67 -31.58 -9.17
CA GLY A 264 -13.50 -30.51 -8.19
C GLY A 264 -14.43 -29.33 -8.43
N SER A 265 -14.91 -28.72 -7.35
CA SER A 265 -15.61 -27.44 -7.41
C SER A 265 -14.61 -26.30 -7.64
N VAL A 266 -15.11 -25.12 -8.05
CA VAL A 266 -14.27 -23.90 -8.13
C VAL A 266 -13.59 -23.62 -6.79
N ALA A 267 -14.28 -23.87 -5.67
CA ALA A 267 -13.72 -23.68 -4.33
C ALA A 267 -12.57 -24.64 -4.03
N ASP A 268 -12.64 -25.90 -4.52
CA ASP A 268 -11.57 -26.88 -4.36
C ASP A 268 -10.32 -26.45 -5.13
N TRP A 269 -10.48 -25.96 -6.36
CA TRP A 269 -9.40 -25.39 -7.16
C TRP A 269 -8.73 -24.20 -6.48
N GLN A 270 -9.50 -23.24 -5.95
CA GLN A 270 -8.91 -22.09 -5.25
C GLN A 270 -8.21 -22.52 -3.95
N ARG A 271 -8.76 -23.48 -3.20
CA ARG A 271 -8.13 -23.98 -1.97
C ARG A 271 -6.82 -24.71 -2.26
N ALA A 272 -6.79 -25.55 -3.30
CA ALA A 272 -5.57 -26.22 -3.75
C ALA A 272 -4.52 -25.19 -4.18
N MET A 273 -4.91 -24.20 -4.98
CA MET A 273 -4.03 -23.12 -5.41
C MET A 273 -3.46 -22.31 -4.24
N GLN A 274 -4.27 -21.96 -3.23
CA GLN A 274 -3.79 -21.24 -2.06
C GLN A 274 -2.72 -22.02 -1.28
N ARG A 275 -2.88 -23.34 -1.12
CA ARG A 275 -1.87 -24.21 -0.49
C ARG A 275 -0.63 -24.35 -1.35
N PHE A 276 -0.81 -24.51 -2.65
CA PHE A 276 0.27 -24.53 -3.63
C PHE A 276 1.12 -23.28 -3.57
N ASP A 277 0.48 -22.12 -3.61
CA ASP A 277 1.18 -20.84 -3.55
C ASP A 277 1.79 -20.57 -2.18
N ALA A 278 1.16 -21.00 -1.09
CA ALA A 278 1.78 -20.92 0.23
C ALA A 278 3.09 -21.71 0.30
N ALA A 279 3.13 -22.91 -0.29
CA ALA A 279 4.35 -23.70 -0.41
C ALA A 279 5.38 -23.02 -1.35
N LEU A 280 4.93 -22.55 -2.51
CA LEU A 280 5.76 -21.91 -3.54
C LEU A 280 6.37 -20.60 -3.03
N GLY A 281 5.58 -19.79 -2.34
CA GLY A 281 6.01 -18.52 -1.74
C GLY A 281 7.03 -18.72 -0.62
N GLN A 282 6.80 -19.71 0.25
CA GLN A 282 7.70 -20.02 1.37
C GLN A 282 9.09 -20.47 0.89
N SER A 283 9.16 -21.23 -0.21
CA SER A 283 10.41 -21.85 -0.68
C SER A 283 11.08 -21.11 -1.83
N LEU A 284 10.31 -20.63 -2.81
CA LEU A 284 10.80 -20.04 -4.06
C LEU A 284 10.29 -18.62 -4.30
N GLN A 285 9.48 -18.07 -3.37
CA GLN A 285 8.90 -16.73 -3.47
C GLN A 285 8.07 -16.49 -4.74
N GLY A 286 7.47 -17.56 -5.31
CA GLY A 286 6.61 -17.50 -6.49
C GLY A 286 5.14 -17.20 -6.19
N ASP A 287 4.39 -16.85 -7.24
CA ASP A 287 2.95 -16.61 -7.24
C ASP A 287 2.32 -17.21 -8.51
N LEU A 288 1.74 -18.40 -8.42
CA LEU A 288 1.16 -19.10 -9.56
C LEU A 288 -0.27 -18.60 -9.85
N HIS A 289 -0.55 -18.40 -11.13
CA HIS A 289 -1.86 -18.13 -11.69
C HIS A 289 -2.16 -19.23 -12.70
N LEU A 290 -3.30 -19.90 -12.54
CA LEU A 290 -3.73 -20.98 -13.43
C LEU A 290 -4.94 -20.54 -14.23
N VAL A 291 -4.82 -20.56 -15.55
CA VAL A 291 -5.93 -20.26 -16.47
C VAL A 291 -6.30 -21.53 -17.22
N VAL A 292 -7.51 -22.01 -16.98
CA VAL A 292 -8.07 -23.19 -17.62
C VAL A 292 -9.04 -22.72 -18.71
N VAL A 293 -8.77 -23.11 -19.96
CA VAL A 293 -9.54 -22.62 -21.13
C VAL A 293 -10.15 -23.76 -21.92
N ASP A 294 -11.31 -23.50 -22.52
CA ASP A 294 -11.91 -24.38 -23.53
C ASP A 294 -11.07 -24.34 -24.81
N ALA A 295 -10.31 -25.42 -25.05
CA ALA A 295 -9.40 -25.54 -26.19
C ALA A 295 -10.13 -25.50 -27.54
N ASN A 296 -11.43 -25.80 -27.58
CA ASN A 296 -12.21 -25.72 -28.82
C ASN A 296 -12.44 -24.27 -29.27
N LYS A 297 -12.28 -23.29 -28.37
CA LYS A 297 -12.47 -21.87 -28.63
C LYS A 297 -11.17 -21.13 -28.95
N ILE A 298 -10.02 -21.81 -28.82
CA ILE A 298 -8.68 -21.23 -29.00
C ILE A 298 -8.03 -21.86 -30.23
N THR A 299 -7.95 -21.09 -31.33
CA THR A 299 -7.36 -21.55 -32.60
C THR A 299 -5.84 -21.53 -32.58
N ASP A 300 -5.25 -20.57 -31.86
CA ASP A 300 -3.80 -20.42 -31.70
C ASP A 300 -3.49 -20.20 -30.22
N LYS A 301 -2.98 -21.27 -29.58
CA LYS A 301 -2.67 -21.29 -28.15
C LYS A 301 -1.50 -20.39 -27.76
N ASP A 302 -0.49 -20.26 -28.62
CA ASP A 302 0.70 -19.47 -28.35
C ASP A 302 0.35 -17.98 -28.47
N ASN A 303 -0.43 -17.59 -29.51
CA ASN A 303 -0.96 -16.24 -29.63
C ASN A 303 -1.93 -15.88 -28.50
N TYR A 304 -2.86 -16.77 -28.14
CA TYR A 304 -3.77 -16.54 -27.01
C TYR A 304 -3.00 -16.31 -25.69
N THR A 305 -2.01 -17.16 -25.39
CA THR A 305 -1.22 -17.02 -24.16
C THR A 305 -0.38 -15.75 -24.17
N GLY A 306 0.18 -15.40 -25.32
CA GLY A 306 0.88 -14.12 -25.52
C GLY A 306 -0.04 -12.91 -25.28
N ALA A 307 -1.28 -12.96 -25.78
CA ALA A 307 -2.28 -11.92 -25.59
C ALA A 307 -2.72 -11.80 -24.13
N LEU A 308 -3.01 -12.92 -23.46
CA LEU A 308 -3.38 -12.95 -22.04
C LEU A 308 -2.28 -12.33 -21.17
N PHE A 309 -1.03 -12.72 -21.41
CA PHE A 309 0.09 -12.22 -20.63
C PHE A 309 0.33 -10.73 -20.89
N ALA A 310 0.29 -10.28 -22.14
CA ALA A 310 0.40 -8.88 -22.50
C ALA A 310 -0.76 -8.05 -21.91
N TYR A 311 -1.97 -8.60 -21.88
CA TYR A 311 -3.13 -7.99 -21.23
C TYR A 311 -2.91 -7.83 -19.73
N TRP A 312 -2.44 -8.85 -19.02
CA TRP A 312 -2.15 -8.78 -17.58
C TRP A 312 -0.97 -7.87 -17.22
N GLN A 313 -0.07 -7.57 -18.17
CA GLN A 313 0.98 -6.57 -18.01
C GLN A 313 0.58 -5.18 -18.53
N SER A 314 -0.61 -5.05 -19.10
CA SER A 314 -1.05 -3.81 -19.75
C SER A 314 -1.39 -2.70 -18.73
N PRO A 315 -1.49 -1.44 -19.19
CA PRO A 315 -1.93 -0.33 -18.36
C PRO A 315 -3.31 -0.52 -17.71
N ALA A 316 -4.16 -1.44 -18.21
CA ALA A 316 -5.49 -1.69 -17.67
C ALA A 316 -5.48 -2.08 -16.18
N PHE A 317 -4.40 -2.73 -15.72
CA PHE A 317 -4.24 -3.15 -14.33
C PHE A 317 -3.36 -2.22 -13.49
N GLY A 318 -2.75 -1.20 -14.11
CA GLY A 318 -1.92 -0.21 -13.44
C GLY A 318 -0.86 -0.85 -12.51
N LYS A 319 -0.94 -0.55 -11.21
CA LYS A 319 -0.02 -1.08 -10.19
C LYS A 319 -0.24 -2.55 -9.83
N ASN A 320 -1.33 -3.13 -10.32
CA ASN A 320 -1.76 -4.50 -10.07
C ASN A 320 -1.49 -5.41 -11.27
N ALA A 321 -0.79 -4.89 -12.28
CA ALA A 321 -0.29 -5.70 -13.38
C ALA A 321 0.54 -6.88 -12.85
N LEU A 322 0.62 -7.95 -13.65
CA LEU A 322 1.28 -9.19 -13.26
C LEU A 322 2.67 -8.93 -12.66
N SER A 323 2.86 -9.41 -11.43
CA SER A 323 4.06 -9.14 -10.66
C SER A 323 5.27 -9.93 -11.16
N LYS A 324 6.48 -9.51 -10.74
CA LYS A 324 7.73 -10.18 -11.14
C LYS A 324 7.83 -11.63 -10.67
N ASN A 325 7.15 -11.96 -9.57
CA ASN A 325 7.11 -13.32 -9.06
C ASN A 325 5.96 -14.16 -9.62
N GLY A 326 5.14 -13.56 -10.48
CA GLY A 326 4.01 -14.21 -11.13
C GLY A 326 4.47 -15.30 -12.10
N ILE A 327 3.85 -16.47 -12.00
CA ILE A 327 3.94 -17.56 -12.96
C ILE A 327 2.53 -17.75 -13.50
N VAL A 328 2.35 -17.68 -14.81
CA VAL A 328 1.05 -17.89 -15.45
C VAL A 328 1.13 -19.19 -16.22
N VAL A 329 0.32 -20.17 -15.82
CA VAL A 329 0.16 -21.43 -16.53
C VAL A 329 -1.22 -21.43 -17.17
N VAL A 330 -1.25 -21.59 -18.49
CA VAL A 330 -2.48 -21.71 -19.27
C VAL A 330 -2.61 -23.16 -19.72
N VAL A 331 -3.71 -23.79 -19.37
CA VAL A 331 -4.05 -25.15 -19.79
C VAL A 331 -5.31 -25.15 -20.63
N GLY A 332 -5.22 -25.71 -21.83
CA GLY A 332 -6.36 -25.94 -22.70
C GLY A 332 -6.91 -27.35 -22.52
N THR A 333 -8.23 -27.47 -22.42
CA THR A 333 -8.92 -28.77 -22.37
C THR A 333 -10.12 -28.77 -23.30
N ARG A 334 -10.43 -29.93 -23.90
CA ARG A 334 -11.60 -30.11 -24.77
C ARG A 334 -12.76 -30.78 -24.05
N ASP A 335 -12.46 -31.57 -23.04
CA ASP A 335 -13.38 -32.44 -22.30
C ASP A 335 -13.62 -31.96 -20.85
N GLY A 336 -12.77 -31.08 -20.32
CA GLY A 336 -12.81 -30.64 -18.93
C GLY A 336 -12.10 -31.59 -17.96
N ALA A 337 -11.47 -32.66 -18.46
CA ALA A 337 -10.85 -33.73 -17.68
C ALA A 337 -9.37 -33.97 -18.03
N THR A 338 -8.95 -33.68 -19.25
CA THR A 338 -7.58 -33.92 -19.73
C THR A 338 -6.99 -32.65 -20.33
N ILE A 339 -5.70 -32.43 -20.12
CA ILE A 339 -4.96 -31.30 -20.69
C ILE A 339 -4.61 -31.61 -22.15
N ASP A 340 -5.21 -30.88 -23.11
CA ASP A 340 -4.92 -30.98 -24.55
C ASP A 340 -3.59 -30.27 -24.89
N TRP A 341 -3.35 -29.14 -24.24
CA TRP A 341 -2.11 -28.38 -24.34
C TRP A 341 -1.87 -27.52 -23.10
N ALA A 342 -0.62 -27.19 -22.84
CA ALA A 342 -0.23 -26.22 -21.82
C ALA A 342 0.79 -25.23 -22.38
N VAL A 343 0.73 -23.99 -21.92
CA VAL A 343 1.72 -22.94 -22.19
C VAL A 343 1.90 -22.15 -20.91
N ALA A 344 3.13 -21.77 -20.58
CA ALA A 344 3.42 -20.97 -19.39
C ALA A 344 4.24 -19.73 -19.73
N SER A 345 4.15 -18.72 -18.87
CA SER A 345 4.99 -17.53 -18.89
C SER A 345 5.21 -17.02 -17.47
N THR A 346 6.35 -16.39 -17.20
CA THR A 346 6.58 -15.69 -15.93
C THR A 346 6.45 -14.19 -16.12
N GLY A 347 6.18 -13.44 -15.04
CA GLY A 347 6.12 -11.98 -15.06
C GLY A 347 7.43 -11.30 -15.47
N MET A 348 8.53 -12.05 -15.54
CA MET A 348 9.84 -11.59 -15.97
C MET A 348 10.17 -12.14 -17.36
N PRO A 349 10.80 -11.35 -18.24
CA PRO A 349 11.03 -11.77 -19.62
C PRO A 349 12.09 -12.86 -19.77
N LEU A 350 12.92 -13.10 -18.75
CA LEU A 350 14.09 -13.99 -18.79
C LEU A 350 14.22 -14.82 -17.49
N GLY A 351 15.04 -15.88 -17.53
CA GLY A 351 15.56 -16.60 -16.35
C GLY A 351 14.82 -17.89 -15.97
N ASN A 352 13.75 -18.24 -16.69
CA ASN A 352 12.93 -19.43 -16.45
C ASN A 352 12.63 -20.21 -17.74
N GLU A 353 13.38 -19.98 -18.82
CA GLU A 353 13.09 -20.50 -20.17
C GLU A 353 13.00 -22.03 -20.21
N ALA A 354 13.91 -22.72 -19.52
CA ALA A 354 13.91 -24.18 -19.41
C ALA A 354 12.65 -24.71 -18.72
N LEU A 355 12.27 -24.11 -17.59
CA LEU A 355 11.03 -24.45 -16.86
C LEU A 355 9.79 -24.26 -17.73
N LEU A 356 9.71 -23.13 -18.45
CA LEU A 356 8.58 -22.83 -19.32
C LEU A 356 8.44 -23.86 -20.46
N GLY A 357 9.57 -24.32 -21.01
CA GLY A 357 9.61 -25.43 -21.96
C GLY A 357 9.10 -26.74 -21.35
N GLU A 358 9.58 -27.11 -20.16
CA GLU A 358 9.16 -28.34 -19.48
C GLU A 358 7.66 -28.36 -19.15
N ILE A 359 7.09 -27.23 -18.70
CA ILE A 359 5.64 -27.13 -18.44
C ILE A 359 4.83 -27.41 -19.71
N LYS A 360 5.28 -26.87 -20.86
CA LYS A 360 4.61 -27.07 -22.15
C LYS A 360 4.57 -28.54 -22.57
N ASP A 361 5.66 -29.27 -22.32
CA ASP A 361 5.81 -30.65 -22.77
C ASP A 361 5.24 -31.66 -21.77
N ALA A 362 5.43 -31.45 -20.46
CA ALA A 362 5.12 -32.43 -19.42
C ALA A 362 3.62 -32.51 -19.04
N LEU A 363 2.88 -31.40 -19.19
CA LEU A 363 1.47 -31.36 -18.78
C LEU A 363 0.51 -31.93 -19.82
N LYS A 364 0.92 -32.05 -21.08
CA LYS A 364 0.05 -32.56 -22.15
C LYS A 364 -0.38 -34.00 -21.86
N GLY A 365 -1.67 -34.27 -21.94
CA GLY A 365 -2.27 -35.59 -21.70
C GLY A 365 -2.43 -35.97 -20.23
N LYS A 366 -2.07 -35.08 -19.30
CA LYS A 366 -2.30 -35.29 -17.86
C LYS A 366 -3.74 -34.99 -17.47
N ALA A 367 -4.17 -35.55 -16.34
CA ALA A 367 -5.47 -35.26 -15.76
C ALA A 367 -5.57 -33.79 -15.34
N LEU A 368 -6.76 -33.21 -15.51
CA LEU A 368 -7.11 -31.86 -15.13
C LEU A 368 -8.03 -31.90 -13.91
N ASP A 369 -7.41 -32.04 -12.74
CA ASP A 369 -8.08 -31.92 -11.44
C ASP A 369 -7.13 -31.25 -10.43
N PRO A 370 -7.66 -30.67 -9.33
CA PRO A 370 -6.83 -29.92 -8.40
C PRO A 370 -5.67 -30.74 -7.82
N GLU A 371 -5.93 -32.01 -7.49
CA GLU A 371 -4.96 -32.85 -6.78
C GLU A 371 -3.87 -33.37 -7.72
N SER A 372 -4.23 -33.84 -8.92
CA SER A 372 -3.22 -34.32 -9.87
C SER A 372 -2.34 -33.19 -10.41
N LEU A 373 -2.91 -32.01 -10.66
CA LEU A 373 -2.18 -30.89 -11.24
C LEU A 373 -1.39 -30.08 -10.19
N LEU A 374 -2.05 -29.65 -9.11
CA LEU A 374 -1.46 -28.79 -8.07
C LEU A 374 -0.97 -29.58 -6.86
N GLY A 375 -1.42 -30.82 -6.65
CA GLY A 375 -1.09 -31.56 -5.44
C GLY A 375 -1.85 -31.07 -4.21
N HIS A 376 -1.35 -31.45 -3.04
CA HIS A 376 -1.89 -31.02 -1.75
C HIS A 376 -0.77 -30.68 -0.75
N PRO A 377 0.00 -29.60 -0.96
CA PRO A 377 1.02 -29.21 -0.01
C PRO A 377 0.42 -28.99 1.38
N THR A 378 1.12 -29.54 2.36
CA THR A 378 0.80 -29.36 3.77
C THR A 378 1.96 -28.68 4.48
N ALA A 379 1.63 -28.05 5.60
CA ALA A 379 2.61 -27.38 6.44
C ALA A 379 2.40 -27.81 7.89
N SER A 380 3.48 -27.75 8.66
CA SER A 380 3.49 -27.95 10.09
C SER A 380 4.40 -26.91 10.73
N ILE A 381 4.15 -26.57 11.98
CA ILE A 381 4.92 -25.61 12.76
C ILE A 381 5.88 -26.40 13.65
N ALA A 382 7.18 -26.17 13.46
CA ALA A 382 8.24 -26.77 14.26
C ALA A 382 9.24 -25.68 14.69
N GLY A 383 9.43 -25.51 16.00
CA GLY A 383 10.38 -24.53 16.54
C GLY A 383 10.09 -23.09 16.15
N GLY A 384 8.82 -22.73 15.94
CA GLY A 384 8.41 -21.38 15.49
C GLY A 384 8.61 -21.12 14.00
N THR A 385 9.00 -22.15 13.23
CA THR A 385 9.17 -22.07 11.77
C THR A 385 8.18 -23.02 11.07
N VAL A 386 7.86 -22.72 9.82
CA VAL A 386 6.97 -23.57 9.01
C VAL A 386 7.79 -24.55 8.20
N LYS A 387 7.50 -25.84 8.37
CA LYS A 387 8.00 -26.91 7.53
C LYS A 387 6.92 -27.32 6.53
N VAL A 388 7.22 -27.10 5.25
CA VAL A 388 6.34 -27.48 4.12
C VAL A 388 6.69 -28.89 3.65
N THR A 389 5.65 -29.68 3.37
CA THR A 389 5.74 -30.98 2.72
C THR A 389 4.94 -30.93 1.42
N ASN A 390 5.65 -30.92 0.30
CA ASN A 390 5.05 -31.03 -1.03
C ASN A 390 4.59 -32.46 -1.28
N THR A 391 3.64 -32.62 -2.19
CA THR A 391 3.14 -33.93 -2.60
C THR A 391 3.82 -34.36 -3.91
N SER A 392 3.03 -34.80 -4.89
CA SER A 392 3.53 -35.21 -6.20
C SER A 392 2.67 -34.69 -7.35
N GLY A 393 2.03 -33.53 -7.17
CA GLY A 393 1.29 -32.85 -8.24
C GLY A 393 2.20 -32.56 -9.43
N GLU A 394 1.66 -32.57 -10.64
CA GLU A 394 2.48 -32.37 -11.86
C GLU A 394 3.20 -31.01 -11.86
N LEU A 395 2.51 -29.93 -11.44
CA LEU A 395 3.16 -28.62 -11.31
C LEU A 395 4.13 -28.56 -10.12
N GLU A 396 3.92 -29.32 -9.05
CA GLU A 396 4.89 -29.39 -7.94
C GLU A 396 6.21 -30.00 -8.42
N LYS A 397 6.14 -31.10 -9.17
CA LYS A 397 7.33 -31.77 -9.73
C LYS A 397 8.13 -30.83 -10.64
N LEU A 398 7.45 -29.98 -11.41
CA LEU A 398 8.07 -29.04 -12.33
C LEU A 398 8.67 -27.83 -11.59
N LEU A 399 7.88 -27.16 -10.75
CA LEU A 399 8.33 -25.92 -10.11
C LEU A 399 9.43 -26.12 -9.05
N TRP A 400 9.51 -27.30 -8.42
CA TRP A 400 10.59 -27.69 -7.50
C TRP A 400 11.58 -28.69 -8.11
N GLY A 401 11.50 -28.92 -9.41
CA GLY A 401 12.35 -29.87 -10.13
C GLY A 401 13.76 -29.35 -10.41
N PRO A 402 14.52 -30.05 -11.27
CA PRO A 402 15.87 -29.63 -11.67
C PRO A 402 15.91 -28.22 -12.27
N ASN A 403 14.88 -27.87 -13.05
CA ASN A 403 14.67 -26.55 -13.62
C ASN A 403 13.67 -25.74 -12.78
N GLN A 404 13.80 -25.80 -11.44
CA GLN A 404 12.92 -25.08 -10.52
C GLN A 404 12.78 -23.59 -10.84
N TYR A 405 11.64 -23.03 -10.42
CA TYR A 405 11.37 -21.61 -10.59
C TYR A 405 12.42 -20.74 -9.92
N LYS A 406 12.91 -19.74 -10.65
CA LYS A 406 13.88 -18.75 -10.19
C LYS A 406 13.26 -17.36 -10.17
N ARG A 407 13.21 -16.76 -8.98
CA ARG A 407 12.81 -15.36 -8.82
C ARG A 407 13.92 -14.44 -9.33
N VAL A 408 13.63 -13.71 -10.40
CA VAL A 408 14.59 -12.75 -10.98
C VAL A 408 14.69 -11.48 -10.14
N HIS A 409 15.89 -10.94 -10.00
CA HIS A 409 16.16 -9.70 -9.30
C HIS A 409 16.02 -8.47 -10.22
N MET A 410 15.48 -7.38 -9.67
CA MET A 410 15.37 -6.09 -10.39
C MET A 410 16.68 -5.32 -10.37
N ASN A 411 17.43 -5.50 -9.29
CA ASN A 411 18.70 -4.84 -9.03
C ASN A 411 19.84 -5.83 -9.31
N SER A 412 20.99 -5.31 -9.73
CA SER A 412 22.15 -6.17 -9.98
C SER A 412 22.61 -6.80 -8.67
N LYS A 413 22.77 -8.13 -8.67
CA LYS A 413 23.23 -8.88 -7.50
C LYS A 413 24.17 -10.00 -7.96
N ASP A 414 25.29 -10.16 -7.26
CA ASP A 414 26.20 -11.31 -7.39
C ASP A 414 26.61 -11.65 -8.86
N GLY A 415 26.89 -10.63 -9.68
CA GLY A 415 27.35 -10.81 -11.06
C GLY A 415 26.23 -10.93 -12.12
N GLU A 416 24.96 -10.97 -11.71
CA GLU A 416 23.82 -10.92 -12.62
C GLU A 416 23.45 -9.47 -12.99
N VAL A 417 23.23 -9.23 -14.29
CA VAL A 417 22.81 -7.91 -14.80
C VAL A 417 21.33 -7.70 -14.46
N GLY A 418 21.06 -6.74 -13.58
CA GLY A 418 19.70 -6.31 -13.23
C GLY A 418 19.07 -5.36 -14.25
N PHE A 419 17.86 -4.89 -13.97
CA PHE A 419 17.08 -3.99 -14.84
C PHE A 419 17.18 -2.51 -14.45
N GLU A 420 18.07 -2.14 -13.52
CA GLU A 420 18.26 -0.75 -13.06
C GLU A 420 18.56 0.24 -14.19
N TYR A 421 19.18 -0.20 -15.28
CA TYR A 421 19.47 0.66 -16.43
C TYR A 421 18.20 1.29 -17.02
N LEU A 422 17.03 0.65 -16.87
CA LEU A 422 15.74 1.16 -17.32
C LEU A 422 15.28 2.39 -16.52
N LEU A 423 15.83 2.67 -15.34
CA LEU A 423 15.55 3.90 -14.59
C LEU A 423 15.89 5.16 -15.41
N ARG A 424 16.87 5.06 -16.32
CA ARG A 424 17.28 6.17 -17.19
C ARG A 424 16.23 6.49 -18.27
N GLU A 425 15.32 5.57 -18.55
CA GLU A 425 14.23 5.76 -19.51
C GLU A 425 13.00 6.44 -18.88
N LEU A 426 12.95 6.53 -17.55
CA LEU A 426 11.79 7.05 -16.84
C LEU A 426 11.79 8.58 -16.80
N ARG A 427 10.62 9.16 -17.12
CA ARG A 427 10.35 10.58 -16.99
C ARG A 427 9.04 10.80 -16.23
N PRO A 428 8.96 11.81 -15.34
CA PRO A 428 7.70 12.18 -14.71
C PRO A 428 6.61 12.46 -15.77
N THR A 429 5.38 12.04 -15.48
CA THR A 429 4.24 12.31 -16.37
C THR A 429 3.89 13.81 -16.37
N GLY A 430 3.15 14.28 -17.37
CA GLY A 430 2.71 15.68 -17.44
C GLY A 430 1.98 16.15 -16.18
N PHE A 431 1.12 15.29 -15.61
CA PHE A 431 0.43 15.55 -14.34
C PHE A 431 1.41 15.68 -13.16
N GLN A 432 2.41 14.81 -13.07
CA GLN A 432 3.43 14.88 -12.02
C GLN A 432 4.29 16.14 -12.13
N LEU A 433 4.66 16.54 -13.36
CA LEU A 433 5.36 17.80 -13.60
C LEU A 433 4.51 19.00 -13.15
N GLY A 434 3.21 19.00 -13.47
CA GLY A 434 2.26 20.02 -13.00
C GLY A 434 2.15 20.07 -11.48
N ALA A 435 2.07 18.92 -10.81
CA ALA A 435 2.03 18.85 -9.35
C ALA A 435 3.31 19.39 -8.70
N ILE A 436 4.49 19.11 -9.26
CA ILE A 436 5.76 19.68 -8.78
C ILE A 436 5.75 21.21 -8.92
N LEU A 437 5.30 21.74 -10.07
CA LEU A 437 5.17 23.19 -10.28
C LEU A 437 4.15 23.82 -9.33
N PHE A 438 3.06 23.13 -9.01
CA PHE A 438 2.08 23.58 -8.03
C PHE A 438 2.69 23.69 -6.63
N VAL A 439 3.48 22.69 -6.18
CA VAL A 439 4.19 22.76 -4.89
C VAL A 439 5.20 23.91 -4.88
N ILE A 440 5.93 24.12 -5.97
CA ILE A 440 6.82 25.29 -6.12
C ILE A 440 6.03 26.60 -5.98
N THR A 441 4.84 26.67 -6.58
CA THR A 441 3.93 27.82 -6.47
C THR A 441 3.51 28.07 -5.02
N LEU A 442 3.17 27.02 -4.26
CA LEU A 442 2.81 27.16 -2.85
C LEU A 442 3.98 27.68 -2.01
N PHE A 443 5.21 27.17 -2.23
CA PHE A 443 6.39 27.70 -1.57
C PHE A 443 6.68 29.15 -1.95
N ALA A 444 6.47 29.52 -3.22
CA ALA A 444 6.58 30.90 -3.65
C ALA A 444 5.56 31.80 -2.94
N CYS A 445 4.28 31.41 -2.91
CA CYS A 445 3.23 32.15 -2.18
C CYS A 445 3.55 32.30 -0.70
N LEU A 446 4.07 31.25 -0.05
CA LEU A 446 4.45 31.29 1.36
C LEU A 446 5.66 32.20 1.60
N ALA A 447 6.70 32.11 0.77
CA ALA A 447 7.87 32.97 0.86
C ALA A 447 7.49 34.45 0.70
N TRP A 448 6.68 34.77 -0.31
CA TRP A 448 6.19 36.13 -0.53
C TRP A 448 5.22 36.58 0.56
N GLY A 449 4.35 35.69 1.06
CA GLY A 449 3.46 35.95 2.20
C GLY A 449 4.23 36.28 3.48
N ILE A 450 5.35 35.59 3.75
CA ILE A 450 6.26 35.91 4.87
C ILE A 450 6.89 37.29 4.68
N CYS A 451 7.37 37.61 3.48
CA CYS A 451 7.91 38.95 3.19
C CYS A 451 6.86 40.05 3.42
N LEU A 452 5.61 39.79 3.06
CA LEU A 452 4.49 40.71 3.30
C LEU A 452 4.16 40.84 4.80
N ALA A 453 4.03 39.72 5.52
CA ALA A 453 3.60 39.73 6.92
C ALA A 453 4.67 40.24 7.90
N TYR A 454 5.94 39.93 7.65
CA TYR A 454 7.06 40.19 8.57
C TYR A 454 7.98 41.34 8.14
N GLY A 455 7.49 42.24 7.27
CA GLY A 455 8.23 43.40 6.77
C GLY A 455 8.90 44.28 7.85
N PRO A 456 9.64 45.33 7.44
CA PRO A 456 10.78 45.91 8.14
C PRO A 456 10.59 46.39 9.60
N GLU A 457 9.38 46.58 10.12
CA GLU A 457 9.18 46.96 11.52
C GLU A 457 9.53 45.83 12.50
N THR A 458 9.25 44.57 12.16
CA THR A 458 9.47 43.43 13.06
C THR A 458 10.95 43.03 13.11
N TYR A 459 11.63 42.96 11.97
CA TYR A 459 13.07 42.70 11.90
C TYR A 459 13.91 43.82 12.51
N ARG A 460 13.51 45.10 12.37
CA ARG A 460 14.17 46.21 13.07
C ARG A 460 13.93 46.18 14.58
N ARG A 461 12.76 45.72 15.06
CA ARG A 461 12.49 45.50 16.49
C ARG A 461 13.36 44.38 17.07
N ILE A 462 13.44 43.24 16.39
CA ILE A 462 14.26 42.10 16.82
C ILE A 462 15.76 42.46 16.79
N ALA A 463 16.23 43.11 15.72
CA ALA A 463 17.62 43.57 15.61
C ALA A 463 17.97 44.68 16.61
N ARG A 464 17.04 45.59 16.95
CA ARG A 464 17.22 46.56 18.06
C ARG A 464 17.30 45.87 19.41
N ASN A 465 16.44 44.89 19.67
CA ASN A 465 16.43 44.16 20.94
C ASN A 465 17.71 43.35 21.17
N PHE A 466 18.34 42.85 20.10
CA PHE A 466 19.67 42.23 20.18
C PHE A 466 20.82 43.24 20.35
N ARG A 467 20.68 44.48 19.87
CA ARG A 467 21.68 45.54 20.01
C ARG A 467 21.65 46.26 21.36
N ILE A 468 20.53 46.18 22.08
CA ILE A 468 20.34 46.77 23.43
C ILE A 468 20.83 45.81 24.53
N ARG A 469 21.14 44.54 24.21
CA ARG A 469 21.63 43.51 25.13
C ARG A 469 23.14 43.20 25.03
N ARG A 470 23.89 44.00 24.27
CA ARG A 470 25.36 44.09 24.34
C ARG A 470 25.71 45.49 24.83
#